data_AF-A0A941PMD1-F1
#
_entry.id   AF-A0A941PMD1-F1
#
_cell.length_a   1.000
_cell.length_b   1.000
_cell.length_c   1.000
_cell.angle_alpha   90.00
_cell.angle_beta   90.00
_cell.angle_gamma   90.00
#
_symmetry.space_group_name_H-M   'P 1'
#
loop_
_entity.id
_entity.type
_entity.pdbx_description
1 polymer ?
#
loop_
_entity_poly.entity_id
_entity_poly.type
_entity_poly.pdbx_seq_one_letter_code
_entity_poly.pdbx_strand_id
1 'polypeptide(L)'
;MTNQLIETLIDQMTIAGVLGAGACFATVVTLAGPMLAEDKLGTRLKEVAKRREELRKRSRAELAKNAGSLQHKNANQFAKSLVDKLQLQKALADDTLNEKLIRAGLRGHAAQTMFYFYRAALPIAFGLVGLFYVLLLGHAWPLHFKLMAIVGGVAVGFYAPNLYLKNRADNRKTKIMEAFPDSLDMLLICVESGMS
;
A
#
# COMPACT_ATOMS: atom_id res chain seq x y z
N MET A 1 45.73 -76.38 17.62
CA MET A 1 44.49 -75.66 18.01
C MET A 1 43.93 -74.76 16.91
N THR A 2 44.74 -74.25 15.98
CA THR A 2 44.25 -73.43 14.85
C THR A 2 43.48 -74.23 13.80
N ASN A 3 43.84 -75.48 13.53
CA ASN A 3 43.19 -76.30 12.48
C ASN A 3 41.78 -76.80 12.86
N GLN A 4 41.46 -76.96 14.15
CA GLN A 4 40.12 -77.36 14.60
C GLN A 4 39.10 -76.22 14.51
N LEU A 5 39.54 -74.97 14.69
CA LEU A 5 38.67 -73.80 14.50
C LEU A 5 38.26 -73.65 13.02
N ILE A 6 39.16 -73.99 12.10
CA ILE A 6 38.92 -73.88 10.66
C ILE A 6 37.92 -74.93 10.17
N GLU A 7 37.97 -76.18 10.68
CA GLU A 7 36.96 -77.20 10.35
C GLU A 7 35.58 -76.86 10.90
N THR A 8 35.46 -76.30 12.11
CA THR A 8 34.17 -75.86 12.67
C THR A 8 33.56 -74.65 11.93
N LEU A 9 34.40 -73.85 11.26
CA LEU A 9 33.97 -72.69 10.46
C LEU A 9 33.54 -73.07 9.03
N ILE A 10 33.91 -74.26 8.54
CA ILE A 10 33.60 -74.75 7.18
C ILE A 10 32.44 -75.78 7.18
N ASP A 11 31.96 -76.17 8.37
CA ASP A 11 30.81 -77.07 8.47
C ASP A 11 29.54 -76.45 7.88
N GLN A 12 28.87 -77.18 6.99
CA GLN A 12 27.74 -76.68 6.19
C GLN A 12 26.55 -76.25 7.08
N MET A 13 26.48 -76.80 8.29
CA MET A 13 25.47 -76.51 9.29
C MET A 13 25.70 -75.18 10.03
N THR A 14 26.94 -74.76 10.26
CA THR A 14 27.25 -73.49 10.97
C THR A 14 27.05 -72.28 10.05
N ILE A 15 27.42 -72.39 8.77
CA ILE A 15 27.17 -71.35 7.76
C ILE A 15 25.67 -71.11 7.55
N ALA A 16 24.87 -72.19 7.47
CA ALA A 16 23.41 -72.08 7.36
C ALA A 16 22.77 -71.46 8.61
N GLY A 17 23.28 -71.78 9.81
CA GLY A 17 22.81 -71.19 11.07
C GLY A 17 23.09 -69.69 11.18
N VAL A 18 24.30 -69.25 10.81
CA VAL A 18 24.68 -67.83 10.83
C VAL A 18 23.89 -67.02 9.79
N LEU A 19 23.68 -67.57 8.58
CA LEU A 19 22.84 -66.95 7.55
C LEU A 19 21.37 -66.88 7.97
N GLY A 20 20.83 -67.95 8.57
CA GLY A 20 19.46 -67.98 9.07
C GLY A 20 19.23 -66.99 10.22
N ALA A 21 20.16 -66.92 11.17
CA ALA A 21 20.13 -65.94 12.25
C ALA A 21 20.20 -64.50 11.70
N GLY A 22 21.05 -64.25 10.70
CA GLY A 22 21.14 -62.97 10.01
C GLY A 22 19.84 -62.59 9.29
N ALA A 23 19.19 -63.54 8.61
CA ALA A 23 17.92 -63.32 7.92
C ALA A 23 16.78 -63.01 8.91
N CYS A 24 16.67 -63.75 10.01
CA CYS A 24 15.69 -63.48 11.07
C CYS A 24 15.93 -62.13 11.75
N PHE A 25 17.19 -61.74 11.95
CA PHE A 25 17.51 -60.43 12.50
C PHE A 25 17.12 -59.30 11.54
N ALA A 26 17.41 -59.46 10.24
CA ALA A 26 17.05 -58.50 9.21
C ALA A 26 15.53 -58.32 9.08
N THR A 27 14.75 -59.40 9.15
CA THR A 27 13.28 -59.31 9.10
C THR A 27 12.72 -58.61 10.33
N VAL A 28 13.25 -58.88 11.53
CA VAL A 28 12.85 -58.18 12.76
C VAL A 28 13.15 -56.69 12.68
N VAL A 29 14.34 -56.29 12.21
CA VAL A 29 14.71 -54.87 12.06
C VAL A 29 13.84 -54.16 11.01
N THR A 30 13.50 -54.84 9.92
CA THR A 30 12.67 -54.25 8.85
C THR A 30 11.21 -54.08 9.28
N LEU A 31 10.67 -55.02 10.08
CA LEU A 31 9.32 -54.93 10.65
C LEU A 31 9.22 -53.94 11.81
N ALA A 32 10.28 -53.80 12.63
CA ALA A 32 10.31 -52.85 13.75
C ALA A 32 10.66 -51.41 13.31
N GLY A 33 11.36 -51.24 12.19
CA GLY A 33 11.72 -49.94 11.61
C GLY A 33 10.56 -48.94 11.47
N PRO A 34 9.38 -49.31 10.92
CA PRO A 34 8.25 -48.40 10.81
C PRO A 34 7.61 -48.00 12.15
N MET A 35 7.82 -48.75 13.23
CA MET A 35 7.32 -48.38 14.57
C MET A 35 8.26 -47.42 15.32
N LEU A 36 9.52 -47.27 14.88
CA LEU A 36 10.46 -46.25 15.35
C LEU A 36 10.44 -44.95 14.52
N ALA A 37 9.59 -44.86 13.50
CA ALA A 37 9.44 -43.64 12.72
C ALA A 37 8.78 -42.55 13.58
N GLU A 38 9.61 -41.73 14.24
CA GLU A 38 9.17 -40.58 15.02
C GLU A 38 8.26 -39.64 14.22
N ASP A 39 7.29 -39.10 14.96
CA ASP A 39 6.13 -38.37 14.48
C ASP A 39 6.55 -37.10 13.69
N LYS A 40 6.55 -37.18 12.35
CA LYS A 40 7.01 -36.10 11.45
C LYS A 40 6.09 -34.87 11.45
N LEU A 41 4.99 -34.90 12.21
CA LEU A 41 4.00 -33.83 12.29
C LEU A 41 4.60 -32.54 12.88
N GLY A 42 5.44 -32.67 13.91
CA GLY A 42 6.11 -31.54 14.55
C GLY A 42 7.01 -30.77 13.58
N THR A 43 7.74 -31.50 12.74
CA THR A 43 8.63 -30.94 11.71
C THR A 43 7.84 -30.19 10.64
N ARG A 44 6.71 -30.76 10.18
CA ARG A 44 5.80 -30.13 9.19
C ARG A 44 5.14 -28.86 9.74
N LEU A 45 4.67 -28.88 10.98
CA LEU A 45 4.08 -27.69 11.63
C LEU A 45 5.09 -26.56 11.76
N LYS A 46 6.36 -26.88 12.07
CA LYS A 46 7.46 -25.92 12.15
C LYS A 46 7.77 -25.28 10.80
N GLU A 47 7.74 -26.08 9.72
CA GLU A 47 7.91 -25.58 8.34
C GLU A 47 6.78 -24.63 7.92
N VAL A 48 5.52 -24.99 8.20
CA VAL A 48 4.35 -24.15 7.89
C VAL A 48 4.37 -22.86 8.70
N ALA A 49 4.74 -22.92 9.98
CA ALA A 49 4.88 -21.74 10.83
C ALA A 49 5.95 -20.79 10.29
N LYS A 50 7.12 -21.32 9.90
CA LYS A 50 8.21 -20.53 9.29
C LYS A 50 7.76 -19.87 7.99
N ARG A 51 7.01 -20.58 7.14
CA ARG A 51 6.49 -20.03 5.89
C ARG A 51 5.45 -18.93 6.12
N ARG A 52 4.57 -19.07 7.12
CA ARG A 52 3.63 -18.01 7.52
C ARG A 52 4.36 -16.78 8.04
N GLU A 53 5.44 -16.95 8.79
CA GLU A 53 6.23 -15.84 9.31
C GLU A 53 6.97 -15.09 8.19
N GLU A 54 7.53 -15.81 7.22
CA GLU A 54 8.14 -15.23 6.02
C GLU A 54 7.13 -14.42 5.20
N LEU A 55 5.92 -14.96 4.97
CA LEU A 55 4.85 -14.24 4.27
C LEU A 55 4.41 -12.99 5.03
N ARG A 56 4.31 -13.06 6.35
CA ARG A 56 4.03 -11.88 7.20
C ARG A 56 5.15 -10.85 7.17
N LYS A 57 6.42 -11.29 7.09
CA LYS A 57 7.57 -10.38 6.95
C LYS A 57 7.58 -9.71 5.58
N ARG A 58 7.32 -10.46 4.49
CA ARG A 58 7.19 -9.91 3.13
C ARG A 58 6.04 -8.92 3.01
N SER A 59 4.85 -9.28 3.49
CA SER A 59 3.69 -8.38 3.52
C SER A 59 3.97 -7.11 4.33
N ARG A 60 4.63 -7.22 5.50
CA ARG A 60 5.03 -6.05 6.29
C ARG A 60 6.13 -5.21 5.62
N ALA A 61 7.07 -5.83 4.92
CA ALA A 61 8.11 -5.12 4.17
C ALA A 61 7.53 -4.41 2.94
N GLU A 62 6.58 -5.02 2.24
CA GLU A 62 5.82 -4.39 1.15
C GLU A 62 4.94 -3.26 1.66
N LEU A 63 4.26 -3.45 2.80
CA LEU A 63 3.51 -2.37 3.46
C LEU A 63 4.42 -1.27 3.96
N ALA A 64 5.64 -1.55 4.44
CA ALA A 64 6.60 -0.51 4.84
C ALA A 64 7.15 0.25 3.62
N LYS A 65 7.42 -0.47 2.52
CA LYS A 65 7.86 0.12 1.24
C LYS A 65 6.76 1.00 0.61
N ASN A 66 5.51 0.55 0.68
CA ASN A 66 4.34 1.30 0.19
C ASN A 66 3.81 2.34 1.19
N ALA A 67 4.08 2.20 2.50
CA ALA A 67 3.78 3.22 3.49
C ALA A 67 4.67 4.45 3.29
N GLY A 68 5.90 4.26 2.81
CA GLY A 68 6.77 5.35 2.36
C GLY A 68 6.25 6.05 1.09
N SER A 69 5.61 5.34 0.16
CA SER A 69 5.05 5.93 -1.07
C SER A 69 3.69 6.60 -0.88
N LEU A 70 2.91 6.18 0.12
CA LEU A 70 1.64 6.82 0.49
C LEU A 70 1.83 7.93 1.55
N GLN A 71 3.00 7.99 2.20
CA GLN A 71 3.40 9.14 3.00
C GLN A 71 4.02 10.20 2.11
N HIS A 72 3.15 11.08 1.62
CA HIS A 72 3.46 12.47 1.25
C HIS A 72 4.08 13.28 2.42
N LYS A 73 4.85 12.68 3.33
CA LYS A 73 5.45 13.34 4.50
C LYS A 73 6.34 14.50 4.08
N ASN A 74 7.13 14.37 3.02
CA ASN A 74 8.05 15.43 2.61
C ASN A 74 7.34 16.64 1.99
N ALA A 75 6.44 16.43 1.02
CA ALA A 75 5.68 17.51 0.39
C ALA A 75 4.72 18.17 1.41
N ASN A 76 4.11 17.37 2.28
CA ASN A 76 3.19 17.88 3.29
C ASN A 76 3.92 18.56 4.46
N GLN A 77 5.14 18.15 4.82
CA GLN A 77 5.95 18.84 5.84
C GLN A 77 6.50 20.17 5.32
N PHE A 78 6.96 20.23 4.06
CA PHE A 78 7.33 21.50 3.42
C PHE A 78 6.12 22.43 3.25
N ALA A 79 5.00 21.92 2.72
CA ALA A 79 3.77 22.69 2.61
C ALA A 79 3.27 23.16 3.99
N LYS A 80 3.31 22.31 5.01
CA LYS A 80 2.95 22.67 6.39
C LYS A 80 3.87 23.73 6.97
N SER A 81 5.18 23.61 6.76
CA SER A 81 6.17 24.61 7.22
C SER A 81 5.99 25.96 6.54
N LEU A 82 5.65 25.97 5.25
CA LEU A 82 5.40 27.20 4.49
C LEU A 82 4.05 27.83 4.88
N VAL A 83 3.01 27.02 5.07
CA VAL A 83 1.68 27.49 5.48
C VAL A 83 1.68 28.00 6.94
N ASP A 84 2.40 27.34 7.85
CA ASP A 84 2.59 27.82 9.25
C ASP A 84 3.39 29.12 9.28
N LYS A 85 4.50 29.20 8.52
CA LYS A 85 5.34 30.40 8.50
C LYS A 85 4.66 31.61 7.85
N LEU A 86 3.76 31.39 6.90
CA LEU A 86 3.03 32.47 6.22
C LEU A 86 1.68 32.80 6.88
N GLN A 87 1.27 32.13 7.98
CA GLN A 87 -0.04 32.30 8.63
C GLN A 87 -1.24 32.34 7.65
N LEU A 88 -1.11 31.68 6.50
CA LEU A 88 -2.14 31.67 5.45
C LEU A 88 -3.42 30.96 5.89
N GLN A 89 -3.32 30.09 6.91
CA GLN A 89 -4.47 29.49 7.57
C GLN A 89 -5.33 30.51 8.34
N LYS A 90 -4.80 31.64 8.80
CA LYS A 90 -5.57 32.60 9.61
C LYS A 90 -6.13 33.75 8.80
N ALA A 91 -5.46 34.15 7.71
CA ALA A 91 -5.93 35.18 6.79
C ALA A 91 -6.91 34.67 5.72
N LEU A 92 -6.95 33.36 5.46
CA LEU A 92 -7.71 32.75 4.36
C LEU A 92 -8.59 31.57 4.77
N ALA A 93 -8.73 31.29 6.07
CA ALA A 93 -9.71 30.34 6.57
C ALA A 93 -11.12 30.92 6.48
N ASP A 94 -11.81 30.52 5.43
CA ASP A 94 -13.26 30.52 5.40
C ASP A 94 -13.72 29.27 6.16
N ASP A 95 -14.59 29.40 7.17
CA ASP A 95 -15.17 28.23 7.87
C ASP A 95 -15.82 27.25 6.88
N THR A 96 -16.29 27.78 5.74
CA THR A 96 -16.89 27.01 4.64
C THR A 96 -15.90 26.21 3.79
N LEU A 97 -14.58 26.45 3.87
CA LEU A 97 -13.61 25.70 3.06
C LEU A 97 -13.50 24.25 3.52
N ASN A 98 -13.60 24.00 4.83
CA ASN A 98 -13.57 22.65 5.37
C ASN A 98 -14.73 21.82 4.83
N GLU A 99 -15.94 22.39 4.82
CA GLU A 99 -17.10 21.74 4.23
C GLU A 99 -16.90 21.46 2.75
N LYS A 100 -16.38 22.42 1.99
CA LYS A 100 -16.12 22.25 0.55
C LYS A 100 -15.08 21.15 0.29
N LEU A 101 -14.01 21.07 1.09
CA LEU A 101 -13.02 19.99 1.02
C LEU A 101 -13.63 18.62 1.33
N ILE A 102 -14.48 18.53 2.36
CA ILE A 102 -15.17 17.30 2.74
C ILE A 102 -16.10 16.84 1.60
N ARG A 103 -16.88 17.76 1.01
CA ARG A 103 -17.74 17.48 -0.15
C ARG A 103 -16.91 16.96 -1.34
N ALA A 104 -15.75 17.55 -1.61
CA ALA A 104 -14.81 17.09 -2.64
C ALA A 104 -14.12 15.73 -2.34
N GLY A 105 -14.34 15.16 -1.15
CA GLY A 105 -13.75 13.88 -0.72
C GLY A 105 -12.31 13.96 -0.24
N LEU A 106 -11.82 15.18 -0.02
CA LEU A 106 -10.49 15.44 0.51
C LEU A 106 -10.58 15.54 2.03
N ARG A 107 -10.55 14.36 2.68
CA ARG A 107 -10.58 14.24 4.15
C ARG A 107 -9.17 14.30 4.75
N GLY A 108 -9.04 15.01 5.87
CA GLY A 108 -7.83 15.05 6.68
C GLY A 108 -7.05 16.37 6.62
N HIS A 109 -6.31 16.64 7.70
CA HIS A 109 -5.56 17.89 7.89
C HIS A 109 -4.51 18.15 6.78
N ALA A 110 -3.95 17.09 6.20
CA ALA A 110 -3.00 17.18 5.09
C ALA A 110 -3.58 17.85 3.84
N ALA A 111 -4.83 17.52 3.50
CA ALA A 111 -5.48 18.06 2.31
C ALA A 111 -5.80 19.55 2.46
N GLN A 112 -6.16 19.98 3.67
CA GLN A 112 -6.42 21.38 3.99
C GLN A 112 -5.15 22.22 3.86
N THR A 113 -4.03 21.76 4.45
CA THR A 113 -2.74 22.44 4.34
C THR A 113 -2.27 22.54 2.88
N MET A 114 -2.40 21.46 2.11
CA MET A 114 -1.99 21.45 0.70
C MET A 114 -2.86 22.37 -0.18
N PHE A 115 -4.16 22.49 0.12
CA PHE A 115 -5.04 23.42 -0.58
C PHE A 115 -4.64 24.89 -0.33
N TYR A 116 -4.34 25.26 0.92
CA TYR A 116 -3.83 26.59 1.24
C TYR A 116 -2.50 26.87 0.57
N PHE A 117 -1.61 25.88 0.54
CA PHE A 117 -0.34 25.98 -0.18
C PHE A 117 -0.56 26.28 -1.67
N TYR A 118 -1.39 25.49 -2.37
CA TYR A 118 -1.67 25.75 -3.78
C TYR A 118 -2.38 27.09 -4.01
N ARG A 119 -3.31 27.47 -3.13
CA ARG A 119 -4.02 28.75 -3.23
C ARG A 119 -3.08 29.96 -3.12
N ALA A 120 -2.00 29.85 -2.37
CA ALA A 120 -0.97 30.90 -2.27
C ALA A 120 0.11 30.77 -3.34
N ALA A 121 0.55 29.55 -3.66
CA ALA A 121 1.65 29.30 -4.59
C ALA A 121 1.26 29.50 -6.06
N LEU A 122 0.04 29.12 -6.47
CA LEU A 122 -0.44 29.25 -7.85
C LEU A 122 -0.43 30.71 -8.38
N PRO A 123 -1.01 31.71 -7.69
CA PRO A 123 -0.99 33.08 -8.20
C PRO A 123 0.43 33.64 -8.30
N ILE A 124 1.34 33.27 -7.37
CA ILE A 124 2.74 33.67 -7.42
C ILE A 124 3.44 33.01 -8.63
N ALA A 125 3.26 31.70 -8.82
CA ALA A 125 3.86 30.97 -9.93
C ALA A 125 3.38 31.50 -11.28
N PHE A 126 2.07 31.68 -11.47
CA PHE A 126 1.51 32.24 -12.70
C PHE A 126 1.92 33.71 -12.91
N GLY A 127 2.03 34.50 -11.84
CA GLY A 127 2.55 35.87 -11.91
C GLY A 127 4.01 35.93 -12.36
N LEU A 128 4.88 35.06 -11.80
CA LEU A 128 6.29 34.97 -12.20
C LEU A 128 6.45 34.48 -13.65
N VAL A 129 5.67 33.49 -14.05
CA VAL A 129 5.65 33.01 -15.45
C VAL A 129 5.17 34.13 -16.39
N GLY A 130 4.11 34.85 -16.01
CA GLY A 130 3.61 36.00 -16.78
C GLY A 130 4.65 37.12 -16.89
N LEU A 131 5.36 37.41 -15.81
CA LEU A 131 6.44 38.40 -15.81
C LEU A 131 7.60 37.96 -16.70
N PHE A 132 8.04 36.71 -16.58
CA PHE A 132 9.11 36.15 -17.44
C PHE A 132 8.71 36.14 -18.92
N TYR A 133 7.46 35.79 -19.22
CA TYR A 133 6.91 35.82 -20.57
C TYR A 133 6.91 37.24 -21.17
N VAL A 134 6.48 38.23 -20.39
CA VAL A 134 6.48 39.64 -20.81
C VAL A 134 7.91 40.17 -20.99
N LEU A 135 8.88 39.74 -20.17
CA LEU A 135 10.27 40.15 -20.30
C LEU A 135 10.96 39.56 -21.54
N LEU A 136 10.66 38.31 -21.90
CA LEU A 136 11.29 37.64 -23.04
C LEU A 136 10.64 38.01 -24.39
N LEU A 137 9.31 37.96 -24.49
CA LEU A 137 8.59 38.14 -25.75
C LEU A 137 7.95 39.53 -25.88
N GLY A 138 7.73 40.23 -24.77
CA GLY A 138 6.91 41.43 -24.72
C GLY A 138 7.65 42.75 -24.96
N HIS A 139 8.93 42.76 -25.37
CA HIS A 139 9.72 44.01 -25.43
C HIS A 139 9.00 45.14 -26.21
N ALA A 140 8.36 44.80 -27.34
CA ALA A 140 7.64 45.73 -28.21
C ALA A 140 6.17 46.02 -27.80
N TRP A 141 5.65 45.39 -26.74
CA TRP A 141 4.24 45.58 -26.35
C TRP A 141 4.01 46.85 -25.54
N PRO A 142 2.84 47.52 -25.71
CA PRO A 142 2.46 48.64 -24.87
C PRO A 142 2.36 48.25 -23.40
N LEU A 143 2.64 49.20 -22.50
CA LEU A 143 2.64 48.97 -21.05
C LEU A 143 1.32 48.38 -20.53
N HIS A 144 0.19 48.79 -21.10
CA HIS A 144 -1.14 48.30 -20.70
C HIS A 144 -1.34 46.80 -21.00
N PHE A 145 -0.87 46.30 -22.14
CA PHE A 145 -0.94 44.87 -22.45
C PHE A 145 -0.03 44.03 -21.55
N LYS A 146 1.15 44.56 -21.19
CA LYS A 146 2.08 43.92 -20.24
C LYS A 146 1.44 43.76 -18.86
N LEU A 147 0.84 44.83 -18.34
CA LEU A 147 0.15 44.82 -17.05
C LEU A 147 -1.07 43.88 -17.08
N MET A 148 -1.86 43.90 -18.16
CA MET A 148 -3.01 43.02 -18.32
C MET A 148 -2.61 41.54 -18.33
N ALA A 149 -1.51 41.18 -18.99
CA ALA A 149 -1.02 39.80 -19.01
C ALA A 149 -0.59 39.30 -17.62
N ILE A 150 0.11 40.14 -16.85
CA ILE A 150 0.56 39.79 -15.49
C ILE A 150 -0.64 39.70 -14.54
N VAL A 151 -1.51 40.71 -14.53
CA VAL A 151 -2.71 40.73 -13.67
C VAL A 151 -3.66 39.59 -14.04
N GLY A 152 -3.83 39.31 -15.32
CA GLY A 152 -4.62 38.18 -15.82
C GLY A 152 -4.05 36.84 -15.35
N GLY A 153 -2.73 36.64 -15.45
CA GLY A 153 -2.06 35.43 -14.96
C GLY A 153 -2.26 35.21 -13.46
N VAL A 154 -2.10 36.26 -12.66
CA VAL A 154 -2.33 36.20 -11.20
C VAL A 154 -3.80 35.90 -10.88
N ALA A 155 -4.73 36.55 -11.58
CA ALA A 155 -6.17 36.33 -11.39
C ALA A 155 -6.58 34.89 -11.71
N VAL A 156 -6.05 34.32 -12.80
CA VAL A 156 -6.25 32.92 -13.16
C VAL A 156 -5.64 32.00 -12.11
N GLY A 157 -4.41 32.27 -11.67
CA GLY A 157 -3.75 31.48 -10.62
C GLY A 157 -4.51 31.49 -9.29
N PHE A 158 -5.19 32.60 -8.95
CA PHE A 158 -6.02 32.70 -7.75
C PHE A 158 -7.35 31.95 -7.87
N TYR A 159 -7.98 31.95 -9.05
CA TYR A 159 -9.29 31.30 -9.24
C TYR A 159 -9.18 29.79 -9.53
N ALA A 160 -8.09 29.35 -10.17
CA ALA A 160 -7.82 27.96 -10.52
C ALA A 160 -8.02 26.94 -9.37
N PRO A 161 -7.50 27.13 -8.14
CA PRO A 161 -7.66 26.15 -7.08
C PRO A 161 -9.13 26.01 -6.62
N ASN A 162 -9.89 27.10 -6.59
CA ASN A 162 -11.31 27.07 -6.24
C ASN A 162 -12.14 26.35 -7.31
N LEU A 163 -11.85 26.61 -8.59
CA LEU A 163 -12.53 25.96 -9.70
C LEU A 163 -12.24 24.44 -9.72
N TYR A 164 -10.99 24.05 -9.49
CA TYR A 164 -10.61 22.64 -9.39
C TYR A 164 -11.38 21.92 -8.26
N LEU A 165 -11.48 22.55 -7.10
CA LEU A 165 -12.20 21.98 -5.95
C LEU A 165 -13.69 21.79 -6.26
N LYS A 166 -14.32 22.79 -6.90
CA LYS A 166 -15.73 22.73 -7.32
C LYS A 166 -15.96 21.59 -8.32
N ASN A 167 -15.16 21.53 -9.38
CA ASN A 167 -15.27 20.49 -10.41
C ASN A 167 -15.12 19.09 -9.80
N ARG A 168 -14.21 18.91 -8.85
CA ARG A 168 -14.02 17.62 -8.15
C ARG A 168 -15.23 17.25 -7.30
N ALA A 169 -15.81 18.21 -6.58
CA ALA A 169 -17.02 17.98 -5.80
C ALA A 169 -18.21 17.62 -6.69
N ASP A 170 -18.40 18.34 -7.80
CA ASP A 170 -19.49 18.11 -8.74
C ASP A 170 -19.37 16.73 -9.41
N ASN A 171 -18.17 16.35 -9.87
CA ASN A 171 -17.91 15.02 -10.43
C ASN A 171 -18.14 13.88 -9.45
N ARG A 172 -18.00 14.12 -8.14
CA ARG A 172 -18.31 13.11 -7.13
C ARG A 172 -19.81 13.03 -6.89
N LYS A 173 -20.49 14.18 -6.85
CA LYS A 173 -21.94 14.25 -6.72
C LYS A 173 -22.64 13.49 -7.86
N THR A 174 -22.21 13.68 -9.11
CA THR A 174 -22.78 12.97 -10.27
C THR A 174 -22.64 11.46 -10.14
N LYS A 175 -21.43 10.97 -9.82
CA LYS A 175 -21.20 9.53 -9.61
C LYS A 175 -22.04 8.93 -8.48
N ILE A 176 -22.25 9.67 -7.40
CA ILE A 176 -23.12 9.23 -6.30
C ILE A 176 -24.57 9.17 -6.77
N MET A 177 -25.05 10.15 -7.53
CA MET A 177 -26.41 10.14 -8.06
C MET A 177 -26.65 9.02 -9.07
N GLU A 178 -25.65 8.68 -9.88
CA GLU A 178 -25.72 7.57 -10.83
C GLU A 178 -25.83 6.21 -10.12
N ALA A 179 -25.14 6.01 -8.99
CA ALA A 179 -25.17 4.76 -8.21
C ALA A 179 -26.32 4.68 -7.20
N PHE A 180 -27.03 5.80 -6.95
CA PHE A 180 -28.10 5.87 -5.96
C PHE A 180 -29.31 4.93 -6.23
N PRO A 181 -29.88 4.85 -7.44
CA PRO A 181 -31.07 4.02 -7.68
C PRO A 181 -30.80 2.52 -7.47
N ASP A 182 -29.61 2.04 -7.86
CA ASP A 182 -29.20 0.64 -7.66
C ASP A 182 -29.09 0.30 -6.17
N SER A 183 -28.52 1.21 -5.37
CA SER A 183 -28.47 1.04 -3.92
C SER A 183 -29.85 1.03 -3.26
N LEU A 184 -30.83 1.73 -3.85
CA LEU A 184 -32.21 1.78 -3.36
C LEU A 184 -32.96 0.47 -3.66
N ASP A 185 -32.68 -0.15 -4.81
CA ASP A 185 -33.19 -1.47 -5.17
C ASP A 185 -32.62 -2.57 -4.25
N MET A 186 -31.31 -2.55 -4.00
CA MET A 186 -30.67 -3.45 -3.04
C MET A 186 -31.21 -3.26 -1.61
N LEU A 187 -31.59 -2.03 -1.23
CA LEU A 187 -32.23 -1.79 0.06
C LEU A 187 -33.65 -2.37 0.10
N LEU A 188 -34.40 -2.25 -0.99
CA LEU A 188 -35.76 -2.78 -1.10
C LEU A 188 -35.78 -4.31 -0.96
N ILE A 189 -34.93 -5.01 -1.71
CA ILE A 189 -34.85 -6.49 -1.63
C ILE A 189 -34.40 -6.95 -0.23
N CYS A 190 -33.49 -6.21 0.41
CA CYS A 190 -33.10 -6.49 1.80
C CYS A 190 -34.30 -6.38 2.75
N VAL A 191 -35.14 -5.35 2.60
CA VAL A 191 -36.33 -5.14 3.43
C VAL A 191 -37.41 -6.19 3.16
N GLU A 192 -37.66 -6.56 1.90
CA GLU A 192 -38.61 -7.63 1.54
C GLU A 192 -38.22 -8.97 2.19
N SER A 193 -36.93 -9.31 2.19
CA SER A 193 -36.44 -10.54 2.82
C SER A 193 -36.51 -10.54 4.35
N GLY A 194 -36.47 -9.36 4.99
CA GLY A 194 -36.55 -9.22 6.44
C GLY A 194 -37.97 -9.17 7.01
N MET A 195 -38.98 -8.98 6.15
CA MET A 195 -40.40 -9.00 6.53
C MET A 195 -41.05 -10.38 6.38
N SER A 196 -40.30 -11.41 5.95
CA SER A 196 -40.77 -12.79 5.78
C SER A 196 -40.43 -13.70 6.96
#